data_AF-A0A2G8LD74-F1
#
_entry.id   AF-A0A2G8LD74-F1
#
_cell.length_a   1.000
_cell.length_b   1.000
_cell.length_c   1.000
_cell.angle_alpha   90.00
_cell.angle_beta   90.00
_cell.angle_gamma   90.00
#
_symmetry.space_group_name_H-M   'P 1'
#
loop_
_entity.id
_entity.type
_entity.pdbx_description
1 polymer ?
#
loop_
_entity_poly.entity_id
_entity_poly.type
_entity_poly.pdbx_seq_one_letter_code
_entity_poly.pdbx_strand_id
1 'polypeptide(L)'
;MAQEFMRYEAMFDYNVDKKGDIEIKVKDILIVNTNIVRFSFFKGTLEKPLGWLLGRNERTNEEGTFPGPFVRFIGKSPPVPVPRPRTVVSPEDMISLGIVTPSLCKHCDDFIWGTGRVAWRYKDTPDLFHKQCTPFASTYPRKKVDSNYALSQREAPLEHWNIEDVLNWMAVTNLYRYAELFRTKGVDGNKLANLSEQELENMGLLDEFHRKCIIYTRDELNGRGSSASNHVNPDASFQHTAKHHNLMEYTFSKLTWCAKCRRFMYGLVQQGLYCKVCNCAFHRTCAATGLPKCNAKAINDSGMREKAGVFCQPLEEQFQVETGVPQW
;
A
#
# COMPACT_ATOMS: atom_id res chain seq x y z
N MET A 1 -3.90 9.44 -17.57
CA MET A 1 -2.71 9.05 -18.37
C MET A 1 -2.93 7.64 -18.89
N ALA A 2 -2.57 7.38 -20.14
CA ALA A 2 -2.75 6.06 -20.76
C ALA A 2 -2.00 4.98 -19.95
N GLN A 3 -2.66 3.85 -19.68
CA GLN A 3 -2.01 2.67 -19.13
C GLN A 3 -0.99 2.17 -20.17
N GLU A 4 0.31 2.21 -19.85
CA GLU A 4 1.34 1.64 -20.71
C GLU A 4 1.46 0.13 -20.47
N PHE A 5 0.93 -0.64 -21.41
CA PHE A 5 1.07 -2.08 -21.46
C PHE A 5 2.21 -2.46 -22.40
N MET A 6 3.02 -3.43 -22.00
CA MET A 6 4.05 -4.04 -22.83
C MET A 6 3.64 -5.46 -23.22
N ARG A 7 4.02 -5.87 -24.43
CA ARG A 7 3.77 -7.21 -24.96
C ARG A 7 5.06 -8.00 -24.97
N TYR A 8 4.96 -9.23 -24.50
CA TYR A 8 6.05 -10.20 -24.54
C TYR A 8 5.56 -11.47 -25.22
N GLU A 9 6.44 -12.14 -25.93
CA GLU A 9 6.20 -13.46 -26.51
C GLU A 9 6.92 -14.51 -25.65
N ALA A 10 6.21 -15.56 -25.25
CA ALA A 10 6.81 -16.67 -24.53
C ALA A 10 7.77 -17.46 -25.43
N MET A 11 9.01 -17.57 -24.99
CA MET A 11 10.07 -18.33 -25.66
C MET A 11 10.18 -19.76 -25.14
N PHE A 12 9.60 -20.04 -23.96
CA PHE A 12 9.63 -21.33 -23.29
C PHE A 12 8.28 -21.63 -22.63
N ASP A 13 7.95 -22.92 -22.50
CA ASP A 13 6.80 -23.36 -21.73
C ASP A 13 7.07 -23.22 -20.22
N TYR A 14 6.05 -22.86 -19.47
CA TYR A 14 6.07 -22.87 -18.01
C TYR A 14 4.72 -23.37 -17.49
N ASN A 15 4.78 -24.44 -16.69
CA ASN A 15 3.63 -24.96 -15.97
C ASN A 15 3.60 -24.34 -14.58
N VAL A 16 2.39 -24.14 -14.05
CA VAL A 16 2.15 -23.48 -12.76
C VAL A 16 2.88 -24.23 -11.64
N ASP A 17 3.91 -23.59 -11.07
CA ASP A 17 4.69 -24.11 -9.93
C ASP A 17 4.15 -23.57 -8.59
N LYS A 18 3.64 -22.33 -8.57
CA LYS A 18 3.15 -21.66 -7.36
C LYS A 18 1.74 -21.12 -7.49
N LYS A 19 1.05 -21.04 -6.36
CA LYS A 19 -0.28 -20.42 -6.27
C LYS A 19 -0.18 -18.94 -6.67
N GLY A 20 -0.88 -18.56 -7.74
CA GLY A 20 -0.86 -17.20 -8.30
C GLY A 20 -0.05 -17.05 -9.59
N ASP A 21 0.68 -18.10 -10.00
CA ASP A 21 1.30 -18.16 -11.32
C ASP A 21 0.28 -18.55 -12.40
N ILE A 22 0.62 -18.23 -13.65
CA ILE A 22 -0.15 -18.63 -14.84
C ILE A 22 0.68 -19.55 -15.75
N GLU A 23 -0.02 -20.46 -16.42
CA GLU A 23 0.59 -21.28 -17.47
C GLU A 23 0.93 -20.41 -18.69
N ILE A 24 2.15 -20.58 -19.23
CA ILE A 24 2.54 -20.01 -20.51
C ILE A 24 3.08 -21.11 -21.43
N LYS A 25 2.70 -21.06 -22.70
CA LYS A 25 3.24 -21.93 -23.76
C LYS A 25 4.05 -21.10 -24.75
N VAL A 26 5.02 -21.72 -25.40
CA VAL A 26 5.82 -21.10 -26.46
C VAL A 26 4.90 -20.42 -27.49
N LYS A 27 5.21 -19.17 -27.85
CA LYS A 27 4.44 -18.23 -28.69
C LYS A 27 3.19 -17.60 -28.04
N ASP A 28 2.88 -17.90 -26.78
CA ASP A 28 1.86 -17.13 -26.07
C ASP A 28 2.27 -15.66 -25.99
N ILE A 29 1.28 -14.77 -26.07
CA ILE A 29 1.50 -13.33 -25.93
C ILE A 29 1.03 -12.88 -24.56
N LEU A 30 1.91 -12.19 -23.84
CA LEU A 30 1.75 -11.77 -22.46
C LEU A 30 1.66 -10.26 -22.42
N ILE A 31 0.57 -9.74 -21.84
CA ILE A 31 0.34 -8.32 -21.63
C ILE A 31 0.72 -7.96 -20.20
N VAL A 32 1.70 -7.09 -20.05
CA VAL A 32 2.25 -6.69 -18.75
C VAL A 32 1.97 -5.22 -18.51
N ASN A 33 1.33 -4.91 -17.39
CA ASN A 33 1.18 -3.52 -16.95
C ASN A 33 2.50 -3.05 -16.34
N THR A 34 3.21 -2.20 -17.06
CA THR A 34 4.52 -1.66 -16.64
C THR A 34 4.46 -0.89 -15.33
N ASN A 35 3.29 -0.36 -14.95
CA ASN A 35 3.13 0.32 -13.66
C ASN A 35 3.21 -0.69 -12.51
N ILE A 36 2.59 -1.87 -12.63
CA ILE A 36 2.55 -2.90 -11.59
C ILE A 36 3.93 -3.54 -11.40
N VAL A 37 4.62 -3.82 -12.51
CA VAL A 37 5.97 -4.43 -12.47
C VAL A 37 7.00 -3.55 -11.78
N ARG A 38 6.89 -2.21 -11.88
CA ARG A 38 7.79 -1.29 -11.18
C ARG A 38 7.63 -1.30 -9.65
N PHE A 39 6.51 -1.80 -9.13
CA PHE A 39 6.27 -1.91 -7.68
C PHE A 39 6.66 -3.28 -7.11
N SER A 40 6.79 -4.31 -7.96
CA SER A 40 7.26 -5.64 -7.55
C SER A 40 8.79 -5.72 -7.60
N PHE A 41 9.42 -6.70 -6.93
CA PHE A 41 10.87 -6.96 -6.93
C PHE A 41 11.43 -7.32 -8.33
N PHE A 42 11.32 -6.39 -9.26
CA PHE A 42 11.72 -6.51 -10.64
C PHE A 42 13.23 -6.45 -10.73
N LYS A 43 13.82 -7.47 -11.36
CA LYS A 43 15.24 -7.56 -11.66
C LYS A 43 15.41 -7.48 -13.18
N GLY A 44 16.36 -6.69 -13.67
CA GLY A 44 16.62 -6.51 -15.11
C GLY A 44 15.99 -5.24 -15.69
N THR A 45 15.76 -5.22 -17.00
CA THR A 45 15.10 -4.11 -17.73
C THR A 45 13.79 -4.59 -18.32
N LEU A 46 12.84 -3.69 -18.60
CA LEU A 46 11.56 -4.10 -19.20
C LEU A 46 11.76 -4.82 -20.55
N GLU A 47 12.82 -4.53 -21.29
CA GLU A 47 13.13 -5.25 -22.54
C GLU A 47 13.82 -6.60 -22.30
N LYS A 48 14.48 -6.76 -21.14
CA LYS A 48 15.21 -7.97 -20.71
C LYS A 48 14.92 -8.26 -19.24
N PRO A 49 13.71 -8.75 -18.93
CA PRO A 49 13.29 -9.02 -17.57
C PRO A 49 14.04 -10.25 -17.01
N LEU A 50 14.76 -10.06 -15.90
CA LEU A 50 15.53 -11.10 -15.20
C LEU A 50 14.81 -11.67 -13.96
N GLY A 51 13.64 -11.13 -13.63
CA GLY A 51 12.81 -11.55 -12.50
C GLY A 51 11.40 -11.96 -12.94
N TRP A 52 10.51 -12.16 -11.99
CA TRP A 52 9.11 -12.49 -12.28
C TRP A 52 8.35 -11.26 -12.77
N LEU A 53 7.44 -11.50 -13.71
CA LEU A 53 6.54 -10.50 -14.25
C LEU A 53 5.11 -10.85 -13.83
N LEU A 54 4.29 -9.81 -13.62
CA LEU A 54 2.85 -9.94 -13.40
C LEU A 54 2.14 -9.43 -14.66
N GLY A 55 1.32 -10.28 -15.27
CA GLY A 55 0.62 -9.94 -16.49
C GLY A 55 -0.52 -10.90 -16.82
N ARG A 56 -1.06 -10.74 -18.01
CA ARG A 56 -2.16 -11.54 -18.55
C ARG A 56 -1.71 -12.29 -19.79
N ASN A 57 -2.04 -13.58 -19.89
CA ASN A 57 -1.86 -14.34 -21.13
C ASN A 57 -3.05 -14.09 -22.08
N GLU A 58 -2.79 -13.65 -23.32
CA GLU A 58 -3.85 -13.41 -24.31
C GLU A 58 -4.59 -14.70 -24.70
N ARG A 59 -3.92 -15.86 -24.68
CA ARG A 59 -4.53 -17.16 -25.04
C ARG A 59 -5.51 -17.67 -23.98
N THR A 60 -5.11 -17.65 -22.71
CA THR A 60 -5.93 -18.19 -21.61
C THR A 60 -6.80 -17.13 -20.94
N ASN A 61 -6.50 -15.84 -21.16
CA ASN A 61 -7.09 -14.69 -20.47
C ASN A 61 -6.94 -14.73 -18.94
N GLU A 62 -6.00 -15.53 -18.44
CA GLU A 62 -5.63 -15.61 -17.02
C GLU A 62 -4.61 -14.54 -16.65
N GLU A 63 -4.70 -14.04 -15.42
CA GLU A 63 -3.79 -13.05 -14.84
C GLU A 63 -3.00 -13.67 -13.69
N GLY A 64 -1.68 -13.49 -13.71
CA GLY A 64 -0.81 -13.98 -12.65
C GLY A 64 0.66 -13.78 -12.97
N THR A 65 1.52 -14.39 -12.16
CA THR A 65 2.97 -14.26 -12.28
C THR A 65 3.56 -15.29 -13.24
N PHE A 66 4.62 -14.90 -13.94
CA PHE A 66 5.40 -15.78 -14.82
C PHE A 66 6.87 -15.35 -14.88
N PRO A 67 7.81 -16.26 -15.23
CA PRO A 67 9.23 -15.95 -15.27
C PRO A 67 9.57 -14.98 -16.41
N GLY A 68 10.15 -13.83 -16.10
CA GLY A 68 10.65 -12.87 -17.10
C GLY A 68 11.67 -13.46 -18.07
N PRO A 69 12.66 -14.27 -17.64
CA PRO A 69 13.61 -14.88 -18.55
C PRO A 69 12.98 -15.79 -19.62
N PHE A 70 11.71 -16.19 -19.43
CA PHE A 70 11.00 -17.08 -20.35
C PHE A 70 10.30 -16.33 -21.48
N VAL A 71 10.34 -15.00 -21.45
CA VAL A 71 9.62 -14.17 -22.41
C VAL A 71 10.54 -13.16 -23.09
N ARG A 72 10.24 -12.83 -24.34
CA ARG A 72 10.96 -11.85 -25.14
C ARG A 72 10.08 -10.64 -25.37
N PHE A 73 10.61 -9.44 -25.14
CA PHE A 73 9.90 -8.21 -25.45
C PHE A 73 9.64 -8.10 -26.96
N ILE A 74 8.38 -7.85 -27.34
CA ILE A 74 7.97 -7.72 -28.75
C ILE A 74 7.36 -6.36 -29.08
N GLY A 75 7.19 -5.48 -28.09
CA GLY A 75 6.79 -4.10 -28.30
C GLY A 75 5.89 -3.55 -27.21
N LYS A 76 5.60 -2.24 -27.32
CA LYS A 76 4.51 -1.63 -26.57
C LYS A 76 3.17 -2.13 -27.13
N SER A 77 2.20 -2.39 -26.27
CA SER A 77 0.82 -2.59 -26.73
C SER A 77 0.40 -1.36 -27.53
N PRO A 78 -0.35 -1.51 -28.63
CA PRO A 78 -1.07 -0.38 -29.19
C PRO A 78 -1.86 0.30 -28.07
N PRO A 79 -2.04 1.64 -28.09
CA PRO A 79 -2.93 2.29 -27.15
C PRO A 79 -4.26 1.55 -27.26
N VAL A 80 -4.65 0.88 -26.18
CA VAL A 80 -5.97 0.25 -26.09
C VAL A 80 -6.93 1.38 -26.45
N PRO A 81 -7.81 1.22 -27.47
CA PRO A 81 -8.85 2.20 -27.72
C PRO A 81 -9.50 2.41 -26.37
N VAL A 82 -9.48 3.65 -25.87
CA VAL A 82 -10.14 3.98 -24.61
C VAL A 82 -11.50 3.29 -24.71
N PRO A 83 -11.83 2.33 -23.84
CA PRO A 83 -13.10 1.64 -23.94
C PRO A 83 -14.13 2.74 -24.08
N ARG A 84 -14.91 2.74 -25.19
CA ARG A 84 -16.03 3.65 -25.37
C ARG A 84 -16.67 3.76 -24.00
N PRO A 85 -16.75 4.96 -23.37
CA PRO A 85 -17.03 5.06 -21.95
C PRO A 85 -18.25 4.21 -21.68
N ARG A 86 -18.03 3.03 -21.07
CA ARG A 86 -19.13 2.29 -20.47
C ARG A 86 -19.66 3.29 -19.49
N THR A 87 -20.93 3.65 -19.67
CA THR A 87 -21.72 4.62 -18.89
C THR A 87 -20.92 5.05 -17.67
N VAL A 88 -20.38 6.28 -17.67
CA VAL A 88 -19.59 6.79 -16.55
C VAL A 88 -20.46 6.66 -15.31
N VAL A 89 -20.29 5.56 -14.58
CA VAL A 89 -21.02 5.30 -13.35
C VAL A 89 -20.35 6.20 -12.34
N SER A 90 -21.08 7.22 -11.89
CA SER A 90 -20.54 8.18 -10.94
C SER A 90 -20.09 7.42 -9.67
N PRO A 91 -19.00 7.85 -9.00
CA PRO A 91 -18.67 7.37 -7.65
C PRO A 91 -19.86 7.45 -6.66
N GLU A 92 -20.89 8.25 -6.99
CA GLU A 92 -22.15 8.38 -6.25
C GLU A 92 -22.97 7.07 -6.18
N ASP A 93 -22.79 6.12 -7.10
CA ASP A 93 -23.51 4.84 -7.08
C ASP A 93 -22.88 3.80 -6.13
N MET A 94 -21.78 4.15 -5.46
CA MET A 94 -21.11 3.27 -4.50
C MET A 94 -21.84 3.25 -3.16
N ILE A 95 -21.88 2.06 -2.55
CA ILE A 95 -22.35 1.89 -1.18
C ILE A 95 -21.18 1.96 -0.20
N SER A 96 -21.40 2.59 0.95
CA SER A 96 -20.46 2.58 2.08
C SER A 96 -20.76 1.42 3.03
N LEU A 97 -19.71 0.83 3.58
CA LEU A 97 -19.72 -0.43 4.31
C LEU A 97 -18.90 -0.30 5.60
N GLY A 98 -19.42 -0.83 6.70
CA GLY A 98 -18.62 -1.13 7.88
C GLY A 98 -17.95 -2.48 7.72
N ILE A 99 -16.63 -2.53 7.87
CA ILE A 99 -15.87 -3.78 7.80
C ILE A 99 -14.95 -3.88 9.02
N VAL A 100 -14.90 -5.07 9.61
CA VAL A 100 -13.99 -5.41 10.72
C VAL A 100 -12.96 -6.46 10.30
N THR A 101 -13.16 -7.08 9.13
CA THR A 101 -12.25 -8.06 8.56
C THR A 101 -11.15 -7.39 7.75
N PRO A 102 -9.90 -7.85 7.85
CA PRO A 102 -8.79 -7.36 7.03
C PRO A 102 -9.12 -7.40 5.55
N SER A 103 -9.24 -6.23 4.92
CA SER A 103 -9.63 -6.11 3.52
C SER A 103 -8.73 -5.12 2.81
N LEU A 104 -8.26 -5.49 1.62
CA LEU A 104 -7.39 -4.63 0.82
C LEU A 104 -8.22 -3.74 -0.11
N CYS A 105 -7.77 -2.49 -0.26
CA CYS A 105 -8.29 -1.62 -1.29
C CYS A 105 -7.75 -2.04 -2.66
N LYS A 106 -8.64 -2.19 -3.63
CA LYS A 106 -8.32 -2.56 -5.01
C LYS A 106 -7.41 -1.56 -5.74
N HIS A 107 -7.38 -0.31 -5.29
CA HIS A 107 -6.64 0.75 -5.96
C HIS A 107 -5.21 0.91 -5.47
N CYS A 108 -4.98 0.86 -4.16
CA CYS A 108 -3.69 1.15 -3.54
C CYS A 108 -3.01 -0.06 -2.89
N ASP A 109 -3.68 -1.22 -2.87
CA ASP A 109 -3.22 -2.46 -2.23
C ASP A 109 -2.86 -2.28 -0.74
N ASP A 110 -3.53 -1.34 -0.08
CA ASP A 110 -3.37 -1.04 1.34
C ASP A 110 -4.62 -1.49 2.11
N PHE A 111 -4.46 -1.82 3.39
CA PHE A 111 -5.60 -2.29 4.18
C PHE A 111 -6.60 -1.17 4.45
N ILE A 112 -7.88 -1.52 4.37
CA ILE A 112 -8.99 -0.66 4.78
C ILE A 112 -9.31 -0.98 6.24
N TRP A 113 -9.25 0.02 7.10
CA TRP A 113 -9.49 -0.10 8.52
C TRP A 113 -10.01 1.22 9.12
N GLY A 114 -10.54 1.14 10.34
CA GLY A 114 -11.07 2.27 11.10
C GLY A 114 -12.39 1.91 11.77
N THR A 115 -13.10 2.91 12.29
CA THR A 115 -14.42 2.74 12.93
C THR A 115 -15.55 3.20 12.01
N GLY A 116 -16.72 2.55 12.11
CA GLY A 116 -17.89 2.86 11.29
C GLY A 116 -17.73 2.41 9.83
N ARG A 117 -18.14 3.25 8.88
CA ARG A 117 -18.14 2.93 7.44
C ARG A 117 -16.85 3.38 6.77
N VAL A 118 -15.92 2.43 6.61
CA VAL A 118 -14.56 2.68 6.13
C VAL A 118 -14.27 2.13 4.74
N ALA A 119 -15.19 1.35 4.17
CA ALA A 119 -15.03 0.77 2.83
C ALA A 119 -16.15 1.21 1.89
N TRP A 120 -15.82 1.33 0.60
CA TRP A 120 -16.74 1.66 -0.48
C TRP A 120 -16.66 0.63 -1.59
N ARG A 121 -17.80 0.25 -2.18
CA ARG A 121 -17.87 -0.61 -3.37
C ARG A 121 -19.09 -0.33 -4.23
N TYR A 122 -19.09 -0.80 -5.47
CA TYR A 122 -20.34 -0.92 -6.24
C TYR A 122 -21.16 -2.13 -5.76
N LYS A 123 -22.50 -2.02 -5.86
CA LYS A 123 -23.43 -3.07 -5.39
C LYS A 123 -23.17 -4.43 -6.03
N ASP A 124 -22.64 -4.45 -7.25
CA ASP A 124 -22.45 -5.64 -8.08
C ASP A 124 -21.00 -6.16 -8.11
N THR A 125 -20.08 -5.60 -7.32
CA THR A 125 -18.65 -5.98 -7.35
C THR A 125 -18.11 -6.33 -5.97
N PRO A 126 -17.10 -7.23 -5.88
CA PRO A 126 -16.42 -7.52 -4.62
C PRO A 126 -15.32 -6.49 -4.30
N ASP A 127 -14.87 -5.72 -5.28
CA ASP A 127 -13.75 -4.78 -5.13
C ASP A 127 -14.09 -3.67 -4.12
N LEU A 128 -13.22 -3.52 -3.12
CA LEU A 128 -13.34 -2.51 -2.07
C LEU A 128 -12.36 -1.36 -2.31
N PHE A 129 -12.78 -0.16 -1.89
CA PHE A 129 -11.99 1.06 -2.01
C PHE A 129 -12.00 1.84 -0.70
N HIS A 130 -10.88 2.46 -0.33
CA HIS A 130 -10.91 3.57 0.62
C HIS A 130 -11.68 4.75 0.03
N LYS A 131 -12.19 5.66 0.88
CA LYS A 131 -12.89 6.88 0.46
C LYS A 131 -12.08 7.69 -0.57
N GLN A 132 -10.79 7.89 -0.28
CA GLN A 132 -9.86 8.62 -1.12
C GLN A 132 -9.52 7.90 -2.43
N CYS A 133 -9.81 6.61 -2.53
CA CYS A 133 -9.56 5.79 -3.70
C CYS A 133 -10.80 5.64 -4.60
N THR A 134 -12.00 6.01 -4.14
CA THR A 134 -13.23 5.91 -4.95
C THR A 134 -13.19 6.68 -6.27
N PRO A 135 -12.49 7.83 -6.41
CA PRO A 135 -12.39 8.51 -7.70
C PRO A 135 -11.70 7.67 -8.79
N PHE A 136 -10.93 6.66 -8.41
CA PHE A 136 -10.21 5.76 -9.32
C PHE A 136 -10.94 4.45 -9.59
N ALA A 137 -12.05 4.18 -8.90
CA ALA A 137 -12.78 2.90 -8.98
C ALA A 137 -13.26 2.58 -10.40
N SER A 138 -13.69 3.61 -11.15
CA SER A 138 -14.16 3.48 -12.54
C SER A 138 -13.09 3.00 -13.53
N THR A 139 -11.80 3.05 -13.15
CA THR A 139 -10.69 2.56 -13.99
C THR A 139 -10.53 1.04 -13.97
N TYR A 140 -11.21 0.35 -13.05
CA TYR A 140 -11.16 -1.10 -12.89
C TYR A 140 -12.36 -1.78 -13.56
N PRO A 141 -12.16 -2.92 -14.24
CA PRO A 141 -13.27 -3.66 -14.83
C PRO A 141 -14.15 -4.28 -13.73
N ARG A 142 -15.47 -4.09 -13.83
CA ARG A 142 -16.44 -4.70 -12.91
C ARG A 142 -16.55 -6.20 -13.17
N LYS A 143 -16.07 -7.03 -12.25
CA LYS A 143 -16.37 -8.46 -12.21
C LYS A 143 -17.63 -8.65 -11.36
N LYS A 144 -18.75 -8.95 -12.01
CA LYS A 144 -19.97 -9.35 -11.30
C LYS A 144 -19.71 -10.65 -10.57
N VAL A 145 -20.07 -10.70 -9.29
CA VAL A 145 -20.01 -11.90 -8.46
C VAL A 145 -21.42 -12.35 -8.10
N ASP A 146 -21.58 -13.64 -7.87
CA ASP A 146 -22.85 -14.20 -7.40
C ASP A 146 -23.30 -13.52 -6.11
N SER A 147 -24.62 -13.36 -5.97
CA SER A 147 -25.29 -12.56 -4.92
C SER A 147 -24.98 -12.98 -3.48
N ASN A 148 -24.28 -14.11 -3.28
CA ASN A 148 -23.95 -14.68 -1.98
C ASN A 148 -22.62 -14.17 -1.39
N TYR A 149 -21.88 -13.29 -2.08
CA TYR A 149 -20.69 -12.64 -1.51
C TYR A 149 -21.09 -11.55 -0.48
N ALA A 150 -21.47 -12.00 0.71
CA ALA A 150 -21.73 -11.14 1.86
C ALA A 150 -20.41 -10.89 2.60
N LEU A 151 -19.82 -9.72 2.39
CA LEU A 151 -18.81 -9.20 3.32
C LEU A 151 -19.48 -8.94 4.67
N SER A 152 -18.79 -9.26 5.77
CA SER A 152 -19.25 -8.93 7.12
C SER A 152 -19.45 -7.42 7.25
N GLN A 153 -20.71 -7.00 7.16
CA GLN A 153 -21.15 -5.61 7.31
C GLN A 153 -21.35 -5.31 8.79
N ARG A 154 -20.26 -5.23 9.54
CA ARG A 154 -20.33 -4.91 10.97
C ARG A 154 -19.82 -3.51 11.20
N GLU A 155 -20.72 -2.65 11.67
CA GLU A 155 -20.39 -1.37 12.28
C GLU A 155 -20.38 -1.57 13.79
N ALA A 156 -19.20 -1.76 14.37
CA ALA A 156 -19.05 -1.85 15.81
C ALA A 156 -18.13 -0.72 16.28
N PRO A 157 -18.60 0.16 17.20
CA PRO A 157 -17.71 1.03 17.95
C PRO A 157 -16.60 0.23 18.63
N LEU A 158 -15.46 0.87 18.90
CA LEU A 158 -14.29 0.20 19.45
C LEU A 158 -14.62 -0.57 20.73
N GLU A 159 -15.48 -0.03 21.58
CA GLU A 159 -15.87 -0.62 22.87
C GLU A 159 -16.59 -1.98 22.72
N HIS A 160 -17.13 -2.26 21.53
CA HIS A 160 -17.85 -3.51 21.22
C HIS A 160 -17.00 -4.53 20.47
N TRP A 161 -15.72 -4.23 20.27
CA TRP A 161 -14.79 -5.15 19.63
C TRP A 161 -14.45 -6.28 20.59
N ASN A 162 -14.56 -7.51 20.11
CA ASN A 162 -14.03 -8.66 20.83
C ASN A 162 -12.51 -8.79 20.59
N ILE A 163 -11.89 -9.80 21.18
CA ILE A 163 -10.44 -10.05 21.02
C ILE A 163 -10.10 -10.25 19.54
N GLU A 164 -10.88 -11.01 18.76
CA GLU A 164 -10.60 -11.24 17.33
C GLU A 164 -10.67 -9.95 16.50
N ASP A 165 -11.60 -9.05 16.80
CA ASP A 165 -11.69 -7.73 16.16
C ASP A 165 -10.41 -6.91 16.43
N VAL A 166 -9.88 -6.95 17.66
CA VAL A 166 -8.59 -6.33 18.02
C VAL A 166 -7.42 -6.97 17.27
N LEU A 167 -7.38 -8.29 17.14
CA LEU A 167 -6.29 -8.98 16.42
C LEU A 167 -6.33 -8.71 14.92
N ASN A 168 -7.52 -8.63 14.34
CA ASN A 168 -7.71 -8.20 12.96
C ASN A 168 -7.19 -6.77 12.76
N TRP A 169 -7.47 -5.87 13.70
CA TRP A 169 -6.90 -4.52 13.70
C TRP A 169 -5.36 -4.53 13.79
N MET A 170 -4.78 -5.36 14.65
CA MET A 170 -3.32 -5.52 14.72
C MET A 170 -2.73 -6.04 13.41
N ALA A 171 -3.44 -6.91 12.69
CA ALA A 171 -3.00 -7.39 11.39
C ALA A 171 -3.01 -6.27 10.32
N VAL A 172 -4.13 -5.55 10.17
CA VAL A 172 -4.27 -4.49 9.15
C VAL A 172 -3.39 -3.27 9.41
N THR A 173 -3.06 -3.01 10.67
CA THR A 173 -2.14 -1.93 11.07
C THR A 173 -0.70 -2.39 11.21
N ASN A 174 -0.41 -3.65 10.85
CA ASN A 174 0.94 -4.21 10.82
C ASN A 174 1.64 -4.19 12.20
N LEU A 175 0.86 -4.50 13.24
CA LEU A 175 1.24 -4.73 14.62
C LEU A 175 1.16 -6.22 15.01
N TYR A 176 0.94 -7.12 14.04
CA TYR A 176 0.67 -8.55 14.25
C TYR A 176 1.72 -9.30 15.10
N ARG A 177 2.96 -8.80 15.19
CA ARG A 177 3.99 -9.38 16.06
C ARG A 177 3.58 -9.44 17.54
N TYR A 178 2.64 -8.59 17.95
CA TYR A 178 2.09 -8.55 19.30
C TYR A 178 0.70 -9.16 19.43
N ALA A 179 0.17 -9.77 18.37
CA ALA A 179 -1.18 -10.35 18.36
C ALA A 179 -1.36 -11.39 19.48
N GLU A 180 -0.41 -12.32 19.63
CA GLU A 180 -0.51 -13.35 20.65
C GLU A 180 -0.40 -12.81 22.08
N LEU A 181 0.37 -11.74 22.27
CA LEU A 181 0.44 -11.04 23.55
C LEU A 181 -0.92 -10.44 23.91
N PHE A 182 -1.56 -9.73 22.97
CA PHE A 182 -2.88 -9.13 23.18
C PHE A 182 -3.95 -10.18 23.41
N ARG A 183 -3.89 -11.30 22.68
CA ARG A 183 -4.75 -12.48 22.89
C ARG A 183 -4.62 -13.02 24.31
N THR A 184 -3.39 -13.33 24.74
CA THR A 184 -3.10 -13.92 26.06
C THR A 184 -3.50 -12.98 27.21
N LYS A 185 -3.35 -11.66 27.03
CA LYS A 185 -3.77 -10.65 28.00
C LYS A 185 -5.28 -10.32 27.92
N GLY A 186 -6.00 -10.96 26.99
CA GLY A 186 -7.44 -10.78 26.79
C GLY A 186 -7.79 -9.33 26.48
N VAL A 187 -7.02 -8.67 25.61
CA VAL A 187 -7.24 -7.28 25.22
C VAL A 187 -8.39 -7.23 24.20
N ASP A 188 -9.56 -6.86 24.69
CA ASP A 188 -10.73 -6.54 23.88
C ASP A 188 -10.77 -5.05 23.51
N GLY A 189 -11.81 -4.64 22.81
CA GLY A 189 -12.00 -3.28 22.36
C GLY A 189 -12.03 -2.22 23.46
N ASN A 190 -12.69 -2.53 24.58
CA ASN A 190 -12.79 -1.63 25.72
C ASN A 190 -11.42 -1.41 26.38
N LYS A 191 -10.64 -2.49 26.57
CA LYS A 191 -9.26 -2.39 27.04
C LYS A 191 -8.38 -1.63 26.05
N LEU A 192 -8.47 -1.96 24.76
CA LEU A 192 -7.70 -1.29 23.71
C LEU A 192 -7.95 0.22 23.70
N ALA A 193 -9.21 0.65 23.82
CA ALA A 193 -9.61 2.06 23.80
C ALA A 193 -8.86 2.92 24.82
N ASN A 194 -8.49 2.34 25.97
CA ASN A 194 -7.94 3.05 27.11
C ASN A 194 -6.47 2.69 27.42
N LEU A 195 -5.86 1.78 26.66
CA LEU A 195 -4.58 1.17 26.94
C LEU A 195 -3.41 2.18 27.01
N SER A 196 -2.81 2.41 28.17
CA SER A 196 -1.68 3.33 28.33
C SER A 196 -0.33 2.71 27.94
N GLU A 197 0.69 3.56 27.73
CA GLU A 197 2.07 3.08 27.54
C GLU A 197 2.57 2.27 28.75
N GLN A 198 2.22 2.67 29.98
CA GLN A 198 2.61 1.94 31.18
C GLN A 198 1.95 0.56 31.23
N GLU A 199 0.68 0.43 30.82
CA GLU A 199 0.02 -0.86 30.74
C GLU A 199 0.64 -1.77 29.67
N LEU A 200 1.02 -1.22 28.51
CA LEU A 200 1.78 -1.96 27.50
C LEU A 200 3.12 -2.47 28.03
N GLU A 201 3.83 -1.65 28.80
CA GLU A 201 5.09 -2.04 29.43
C GLU A 201 4.87 -3.14 30.48
N ASN A 202 3.86 -2.98 31.34
CA ASN A 202 3.48 -3.99 32.34
C ASN A 202 3.03 -5.33 31.71
N MET A 203 2.51 -5.31 30.48
CA MET A 203 2.20 -6.51 29.72
C MET A 203 3.44 -7.19 29.13
N GLY A 204 4.61 -6.55 29.16
CA GLY A 204 5.88 -7.07 28.65
C GLY A 204 6.38 -6.40 27.36
N LEU A 205 5.74 -5.31 26.92
CA LEU A 205 6.13 -4.60 25.70
C LEU A 205 7.13 -3.48 26.04
N LEU A 206 8.40 -3.89 26.19
CA LEU A 206 9.48 -3.02 26.71
C LEU A 206 10.03 -2.02 25.69
N ASP A 207 9.84 -2.26 24.39
CA ASP A 207 10.30 -1.35 23.35
C ASP A 207 9.41 -0.09 23.27
N GLU A 208 9.98 1.08 23.58
CA GLU A 208 9.28 2.36 23.62
C GLU A 208 8.71 2.76 22.26
N PHE A 209 9.45 2.52 21.17
CA PHE A 209 8.97 2.82 19.82
C PHE A 209 7.74 1.99 19.49
N HIS A 210 7.75 0.70 19.80
CA HIS A 210 6.61 -0.17 19.58
C HIS A 210 5.39 0.21 20.43
N ARG A 211 5.59 0.59 21.70
CA ARG A 211 4.51 1.12 22.55
C ARG A 211 3.87 2.35 21.90
N LYS A 212 4.69 3.33 21.53
CA LYS A 212 4.19 4.55 20.86
C LYS A 212 3.47 4.23 19.55
N CYS A 213 3.98 3.31 18.71
CA CYS A 213 3.28 2.89 17.50
C CYS A 213 1.87 2.36 17.78
N ILE A 214 1.71 1.52 18.80
CA ILE A 214 0.40 0.99 19.21
C ILE A 214 -0.52 2.13 19.66
N ILE A 215 -0.01 3.03 20.51
CA ILE A 215 -0.75 4.18 21.04
C ILE A 215 -1.22 5.13 19.93
N TYR A 216 -0.34 5.54 19.03
CA TYR A 216 -0.71 6.41 17.90
C TYR A 216 -1.77 5.77 17.00
N THR A 217 -1.62 4.48 16.71
CA THR A 217 -2.55 3.75 15.85
C THR A 217 -3.91 3.59 16.54
N ARG A 218 -3.93 3.32 17.85
CA ARG A 218 -5.14 3.28 18.67
C ARG A 218 -5.82 4.65 18.74
N ASP A 219 -5.08 5.73 18.96
CA ASP A 219 -5.65 7.07 19.04
C ASP A 219 -6.31 7.47 17.73
N GLU A 220 -5.71 7.10 16.61
CA GLU A 220 -6.36 7.23 15.31
C GLU A 220 -7.67 6.45 15.21
N LEU A 221 -7.69 5.20 15.68
CA LEU A 221 -8.89 4.37 15.70
C LEU A 221 -10.01 4.99 16.55
N ASN A 222 -9.64 5.61 17.68
CA ASN A 222 -10.52 6.36 18.57
C ASN A 222 -11.04 7.68 17.97
N GLY A 223 -10.59 8.07 16.78
CA GLY A 223 -10.84 9.42 16.25
C GLY A 223 -10.12 10.53 17.03
N ARG A 224 -9.20 10.17 17.93
CA ARG A 224 -8.33 11.07 18.72
C ARG A 224 -7.01 11.36 18.02
N GLY A 225 -6.75 10.76 16.86
CA GLY A 225 -5.55 11.00 16.08
C GLY A 225 -5.37 12.49 15.88
N SER A 226 -4.21 13.02 16.30
CA SER A 226 -3.96 14.46 16.35
C SER A 226 -4.49 15.14 15.09
N SER A 227 -5.56 15.91 15.27
CA SER A 227 -5.91 16.99 14.39
C SER A 227 -4.78 17.99 14.44
N ALA A 228 -3.67 17.70 13.76
CA ALA A 228 -2.99 18.72 13.00
C ALA A 228 -3.99 19.17 11.93
N SER A 229 -4.98 19.95 12.38
CA SER A 229 -5.83 20.78 11.54
C SER A 229 -4.89 21.79 10.89
N ASN A 230 -4.24 21.35 9.82
CA ASN A 230 -4.04 22.21 8.68
C ASN A 230 -4.98 21.62 7.65
N HIS A 231 -6.06 22.34 7.37
CA HIS A 231 -6.82 22.18 6.15
C HIS A 231 -5.84 22.02 4.99
N VAL A 232 -5.61 20.78 4.54
CA VAL A 232 -5.06 20.58 3.21
C VAL A 232 -6.19 21.03 2.31
N ASN A 233 -6.03 22.25 1.79
CA ASN A 233 -6.91 22.83 0.81
C ASN A 233 -7.13 21.77 -0.29
N PRO A 234 -8.37 21.33 -0.57
CA PRO A 234 -8.64 20.37 -1.65
C PRO A 234 -8.17 20.89 -3.02
N ASP A 235 -7.87 22.19 -3.08
CA ASP A 235 -7.53 22.95 -4.28
C ASP A 235 -6.03 23.06 -4.58
N ALA A 236 -5.15 22.48 -3.75
CA ALA A 236 -3.77 22.25 -4.20
C ALA A 236 -3.81 21.07 -5.16
N SER A 237 -3.84 21.36 -6.46
CA SER A 237 -3.76 20.40 -7.56
C SER A 237 -2.62 19.40 -7.34
N PHE A 238 -2.90 18.28 -6.67
CA PHE A 238 -2.00 17.13 -6.56
C PHE A 238 -2.00 16.38 -7.91
N GLN A 239 -1.61 17.10 -8.97
CA GLN A 239 -1.51 16.61 -10.34
C GLN A 239 -0.20 15.85 -10.59
N HIS A 240 0.72 15.82 -9.62
CA HIS A 240 1.97 15.10 -9.75
C HIS A 240 1.82 13.65 -9.28
N THR A 241 2.05 12.72 -10.20
CA THR A 241 1.94 11.29 -9.93
C THR A 241 3.17 10.78 -9.18
N ALA A 242 3.02 9.68 -8.45
CA ALA A 242 4.12 8.94 -7.82
C ALA A 242 5.31 8.65 -8.77
N LYS A 243 5.09 8.69 -10.09
CA LYS A 243 6.12 8.51 -11.14
C LYS A 243 7.25 9.56 -11.10
N HIS A 244 7.05 10.70 -10.45
CA HIS A 244 8.08 11.74 -10.28
C HIS A 244 8.91 11.57 -9.00
N HIS A 245 8.61 10.54 -8.20
CA HIS A 245 9.36 10.17 -7.00
C HIS A 245 10.07 8.84 -7.24
N ASN A 246 11.26 8.67 -6.67
CA ASN A 246 11.94 7.38 -6.62
C ASN A 246 11.54 6.64 -5.34
N LEU A 247 10.33 6.09 -5.34
CA LEU A 247 9.72 5.46 -4.17
C LEU A 247 10.20 4.01 -3.99
N MET A 248 10.50 3.64 -2.76
CA MET A 248 10.79 2.27 -2.32
C MET A 248 10.01 1.94 -1.05
N GLU A 249 9.66 0.67 -0.85
CA GLU A 249 9.16 0.22 0.46
C GLU A 249 10.23 0.39 1.53
N TYR A 250 9.80 0.79 2.73
CA TYR A 250 10.74 1.12 3.80
C TYR A 250 10.20 0.80 5.19
N THR A 251 11.09 0.27 6.05
CA THR A 251 10.84 0.06 7.48
C THR A 251 11.42 1.22 8.28
N PHE A 252 10.54 2.05 8.84
CA PHE A 252 10.92 3.14 9.73
C PHE A 252 11.09 2.62 11.16
N SER A 253 12.23 2.91 11.78
CA SER A 253 12.55 2.55 13.17
C SER A 253 12.22 3.65 14.18
N LYS A 254 11.60 4.73 13.72
CA LYS A 254 11.15 5.88 14.50
C LYS A 254 9.78 6.30 14.03
N LEU A 255 9.07 7.02 14.89
CA LEU A 255 7.80 7.62 14.52
C LEU A 255 8.00 8.52 13.30
N THR A 256 7.23 8.24 12.24
CA THR A 256 7.38 8.89 10.93
C THR A 256 6.01 9.29 10.44
N TRP A 257 5.92 10.41 9.73
CA TRP A 257 4.67 10.95 9.21
C TRP A 257 4.71 11.10 7.70
N CYS A 258 3.57 10.85 7.06
CA CYS A 258 3.41 11.00 5.62
C CYS A 258 3.47 12.48 5.24
N ALA A 259 4.31 12.82 4.25
CA ALA A 259 4.45 14.20 3.78
C ALA A 259 3.19 14.73 3.05
N LYS A 260 2.30 13.84 2.56
CA LYS A 260 1.02 14.23 1.92
C LYS A 260 -0.07 14.51 2.95
N CYS A 261 -0.43 13.52 3.76
CA CYS A 261 -1.59 13.61 4.65
C CYS A 261 -1.23 14.02 6.08
N ARG A 262 0.07 14.11 6.41
CA ARG A 262 0.58 14.43 7.75
C ARG A 262 0.12 13.47 8.85
N ARG A 263 -0.36 12.28 8.49
CA ARG A 263 -0.69 11.20 9.44
C ARG A 263 0.49 10.26 9.64
N PHE A 264 0.47 9.59 10.79
CA PHE A 264 1.50 8.64 11.21
C PHE A 264 1.60 7.44 10.25
N MET A 265 2.81 6.92 10.06
CA MET A 265 3.08 5.72 9.26
C MET A 265 2.88 4.46 10.13
N TYR A 266 1.75 3.78 9.99
CA TYR A 266 1.34 2.70 10.89
C TYR A 266 2.20 1.44 10.79
N GLY A 267 2.35 0.77 11.92
CA GLY A 267 2.99 -0.53 12.03
C GLY A 267 4.48 -0.47 12.34
N LEU A 268 5.11 -1.65 12.34
CA LEU A 268 6.49 -1.80 12.79
C LEU A 268 7.48 -2.15 11.66
N VAL A 269 6.98 -2.55 10.50
CA VAL A 269 7.77 -2.96 9.33
C VAL A 269 7.13 -2.51 8.02
N GLN A 270 7.88 -2.07 7.02
CA GLN A 270 7.31 -1.71 5.71
C GLN A 270 6.08 -0.78 5.80
N GLN A 271 6.10 0.19 6.73
CA GLN A 271 4.94 1.04 7.05
C GLN A 271 4.48 1.90 5.86
N GLY A 272 5.35 2.08 4.87
CA GLY A 272 4.96 2.62 3.58
C GLY A 272 6.16 2.86 2.68
N LEU A 273 6.10 3.96 1.93
CA LEU A 273 7.05 4.28 0.87
C LEU A 273 7.96 5.44 1.29
N TYR A 274 9.18 5.40 0.80
CA TYR A 274 10.20 6.41 1.01
C TYR A 274 10.77 6.86 -0.34
N CYS A 275 10.90 8.17 -0.55
CA CYS A 275 11.49 8.71 -1.77
C CYS A 275 12.99 8.96 -1.60
N LYS A 276 13.83 8.28 -2.40
CA LYS A 276 15.30 8.45 -2.38
C LYS A 276 15.78 9.85 -2.83
N VAL A 277 14.91 10.65 -3.45
CA VAL A 277 15.27 11.97 -3.99
C VAL A 277 14.91 13.10 -3.03
N CYS A 278 13.68 13.11 -2.49
CA CYS A 278 13.24 14.16 -1.57
C CYS A 278 13.22 13.74 -0.10
N ASN A 279 13.65 12.52 0.22
CA ASN A 279 13.75 11.98 1.59
C ASN A 279 12.40 11.95 2.34
N CYS A 280 11.28 12.04 1.62
CA CYS A 280 9.94 12.08 2.20
C CYS A 280 9.33 10.68 2.30
N ALA A 281 8.58 10.44 3.38
CA ALA A 281 7.76 9.26 3.56
C ALA A 281 6.32 9.49 3.07
N PHE A 282 5.71 8.45 2.51
CA PHE A 282 4.34 8.47 2.01
C PHE A 282 3.63 7.14 2.29
N HIS A 283 2.35 7.18 2.70
CA HIS A 283 1.53 5.97 2.69
C HIS A 283 1.35 5.44 1.26
N ARG A 284 1.12 4.12 1.12
CA ARG A 284 0.76 3.49 -0.16
C ARG A 284 -0.47 4.15 -0.76
N THR A 285 -1.50 4.34 0.06
CA THR A 285 -2.72 5.04 -0.33
C THR A 285 -2.48 6.48 -0.78
N CYS A 286 -1.55 7.19 -0.12
CA CYS A 286 -1.18 8.55 -0.51
C CYS A 286 -0.48 8.57 -1.87
N ALA A 287 0.44 7.64 -2.11
CA ALA A 287 1.15 7.50 -3.37
C ALA A 287 0.21 7.14 -4.54
N ALA A 288 -0.76 6.27 -4.30
CA ALA A 288 -1.76 5.86 -5.30
C ALA A 288 -2.69 7.02 -5.71
N THR A 289 -3.04 7.88 -4.75
CA THR A 289 -4.00 8.98 -4.94
C THR A 289 -3.36 10.33 -5.31
N GLY A 290 -2.10 10.32 -5.76
CA GLY A 290 -1.35 11.51 -6.19
C GLY A 290 -0.48 12.13 -5.08
N LEU A 291 0.71 12.63 -5.43
CA LEU A 291 1.68 13.17 -4.46
C LEU A 291 2.00 14.64 -4.76
N PRO A 292 2.50 15.40 -3.77
CA PRO A 292 3.11 16.69 -4.04
C PRO A 292 4.33 16.53 -4.96
N LYS A 293 4.74 17.62 -5.62
CA LYS A 293 5.92 17.64 -6.47
C LYS A 293 7.15 17.19 -5.67
N CYS A 294 7.94 16.28 -6.24
CA CYS A 294 9.22 15.89 -5.66
C CYS A 294 10.16 17.10 -5.64
N ASN A 295 10.53 17.57 -4.44
CA ASN A 295 11.46 18.69 -4.28
C ASN A 295 12.66 18.27 -3.43
N ALA A 296 13.77 17.97 -4.10
CA ALA A 296 15.04 17.67 -3.44
C ALA A 296 15.64 18.87 -2.67
N LYS A 297 15.14 20.10 -2.86
CA LYS A 297 15.65 21.32 -2.19
C LYS A 297 14.85 21.75 -0.95
N ALA A 298 13.70 21.13 -0.66
CA ALA A 298 12.92 21.42 0.55
C ALA A 298 13.48 20.76 1.82
N ILE A 299 14.73 20.29 1.77
CA ILE A 299 15.46 19.63 2.87
C ILE A 299 15.62 20.56 4.08
N ASN A 300 15.49 21.88 3.91
CA ASN A 300 15.86 22.85 4.95
C ASN A 300 14.71 23.54 5.70
N ASP A 301 13.44 23.43 5.25
CA ASP A 301 12.40 24.37 5.72
C ASP A 301 11.17 23.74 6.39
N SER A 302 11.18 22.42 6.59
CA SER A 302 10.22 21.78 7.49
C SER A 302 10.97 21.30 8.72
N GLY A 303 10.65 21.87 9.89
CA GLY A 303 11.25 21.56 11.19
C GLY A 303 11.07 20.11 11.69
N MET A 304 11.03 19.11 10.82
CA MET A 304 11.18 17.69 11.12
C MET A 304 12.65 17.23 10.95
N ARG A 305 13.59 18.10 11.33
CA ARG A 305 15.00 17.75 11.40
C ARG A 305 15.30 17.23 12.81
N GLU A 306 14.93 15.99 13.08
CA GLU A 306 15.83 15.14 13.85
C GLU A 306 16.66 14.39 12.82
N LYS A 307 17.89 14.91 12.64
CA LYS A 307 19.02 14.35 11.88
C LYS A 307 18.68 13.03 11.21
N ALA A 308 18.54 13.03 9.89
CA ALA A 308 18.60 11.80 9.10
C ALA A 308 19.78 11.01 9.66
N GLY A 309 19.49 9.90 10.34
CA GLY A 309 20.52 9.05 10.90
C GLY A 309 21.42 8.63 9.76
N VAL A 310 22.68 8.35 10.08
CA VAL A 310 23.69 7.78 9.17
C VAL A 310 23.17 6.59 8.34
N PHE A 311 22.05 5.99 8.74
CA PHE A 311 21.40 4.88 8.07
C PHE A 311 20.70 5.26 6.75
N CYS A 312 21.04 4.50 5.70
CA CYS A 312 20.49 4.51 4.34
C CYS A 312 21.18 5.40 3.29
N GLN A 313 22.40 5.86 3.56
CA GLN A 313 23.36 6.04 2.46
C GLN A 313 23.90 4.66 2.01
N PRO A 314 24.15 4.44 0.72
CA PRO A 314 25.00 3.33 0.27
C PRO A 314 26.28 3.28 1.12
N LEU A 315 26.71 2.09 1.57
CA LEU A 315 27.93 1.93 2.37
C LEU A 315 29.14 2.64 1.73
N GLU A 316 29.20 2.63 0.40
CA GLU A 316 30.21 3.32 -0.42
C GLU A 316 30.24 4.85 -0.29
N GLU A 317 29.12 5.49 0.10
CA GLU A 317 29.04 6.94 0.31
C GLU A 317 29.33 7.35 1.77
N GLN A 318 29.36 6.39 2.69
CA GLN A 318 29.57 6.63 4.13
C GLN A 318 31.04 6.67 4.54
N PHE A 319 31.95 6.27 3.65
CA PHE A 319 33.38 6.19 3.88
C PHE A 319 34.13 7.03 2.83
N GLN A 320 35.13 7.79 3.27
CA GLN A 320 36.09 8.37 2.33
C GLN A 320 36.88 7.24 1.67
N VAL A 321 36.70 7.05 0.37
CA VAL A 321 37.29 5.95 -0.44
C VAL A 321 38.83 5.90 -0.31
N GLU A 322 39.47 7.02 0.00
CA GLU A 322 40.93 7.13 0.15
C GLU A 322 41.44 6.84 1.57
N THR A 323 40.62 7.01 2.61
CA THR A 323 41.08 6.96 4.01
C THR A 323 40.37 5.93 4.87
N GLY A 324 39.24 5.38 4.42
CA GLY A 324 38.45 4.41 5.18
C GLY A 324 37.81 4.98 6.45
N VAL A 325 37.77 6.31 6.60
CA VAL A 325 37.22 6.99 7.77
C VAL A 325 35.73 7.32 7.56
N PRO A 326 34.86 7.06 8.55
CA PRO A 326 33.46 7.48 8.50
C PRO A 326 33.29 9.01 8.48
N GLN A 327 32.28 9.53 7.77
CA GLN A 327 32.02 10.98 7.66
C GLN A 327 31.12 11.59 8.76
N TRP A 328 31.07 11.02 9.97
CA TRP A 328 30.19 11.54 11.04
C TRP A 328 30.86 12.52 12.01
#